data_AF-A0A7J7KNF1-F1
#
_entry.id   AF-A0A7J7KNF1-F1
#
_cell.length_a   1.000
_cell.length_b   1.000
_cell.length_c   1.000
_cell.angle_alpha   90.00
_cell.angle_beta   90.00
_cell.angle_gamma   90.00
#
_symmetry.space_group_name_H-M   'P 1'
#
loop_
_entity.id
_entity.type
_entity.pdbx_description
1 polymer ?
#
loop_
_entity_poly.entity_id
_entity_poly.type
_entity_poly.pdbx_seq_one_letter_code
_entity_poly.pdbx_strand_id
1 'polypeptide(L)'
;MIMYEAGAATAYVSRKRALKKLQLSLADFRRLCILKGIYPHEPKHRKKVEKGSTAIKTYYFRKDIQFLLHEPIINKFRNFKVYTRKLKKAIDKGEDGQAKRLRQNKPKYKLDHIVKERYPSFVDAVRDLDDCLCLVFLFATLPRQQSAKFQTIQKCRRLSVEFLHYLIAAKALRKVFVSIKGIYYQAEIMGQTVTWVVPHARGFQKPTDVDFKVMSIFIEFYLSMLGFINYRLYSSLNISYPPQLELPADKHNSLRDMSAEERIEEMLAAMTQSLVPGLKSIDQAEVDEFPATGDEESGISEEIRKEQQSRSRLLKLFCNTKFFLGRETPRESLTFILRNFGAKVSWDPSVSAGATYLESDETITHQIVDRNHHRQRSI
;
A
#
# COMPACT_ATOMS: atom_id res chain seq x y z
N MET A 1 -43.22 16.11 29.87
CA MET A 1 -41.83 15.99 30.38
C MET A 1 -41.02 15.03 29.49
N ILE A 2 -40.84 15.37 28.20
CA ILE A 2 -40.12 14.53 27.23
C ILE A 2 -39.26 15.45 26.34
N MET A 3 -38.16 15.99 26.87
CA MET A 3 -37.29 16.92 26.13
C MET A 3 -36.19 16.23 25.28
N TYR A 4 -36.15 14.89 25.23
CA TYR A 4 -35.00 14.16 24.67
C TYR A 4 -35.35 13.03 23.68
N GLU A 5 -36.59 12.96 23.18
CA GLU A 5 -37.02 11.92 22.24
C GLU A 5 -36.86 12.30 20.76
N ALA A 6 -36.56 13.56 20.44
CA ALA A 6 -36.38 14.03 19.07
C ALA A 6 -35.11 14.89 18.90
N GLY A 7 -34.58 14.90 17.67
CA GLY A 7 -33.46 15.74 17.27
C GLY A 7 -32.07 15.20 17.65
N ALA A 8 -31.14 16.10 17.99
CA ALA A 8 -29.73 15.75 18.24
C ALA A 8 -29.55 14.72 19.38
N ALA A 9 -30.49 14.63 20.33
CA ALA A 9 -30.42 13.67 21.43
C ALA A 9 -30.60 12.20 20.97
N THR A 10 -31.31 11.94 19.88
CA THR A 10 -31.51 10.58 19.34
C THR A 10 -30.52 10.22 18.23
N ALA A 11 -29.94 11.23 17.57
CA ALA A 11 -29.00 11.04 16.47
C ALA A 11 -27.62 10.50 16.91
N TYR A 12 -27.18 10.83 18.13
CA TYR A 12 -25.86 10.45 18.64
C TYR A 12 -25.94 9.40 19.76
N VAL A 13 -24.92 8.55 19.82
CA VAL A 13 -24.73 7.53 20.85
C VAL A 13 -23.33 7.67 21.42
N SER A 14 -23.20 7.72 22.74
CA SER A 14 -21.88 7.76 23.40
C SER A 14 -21.15 6.42 23.27
N ARG A 15 -19.82 6.44 23.23
CA ARG A 15 -18.99 5.22 23.10
C ARG A 15 -19.38 4.11 24.08
N LYS A 16 -19.64 4.44 25.36
CA LYS A 16 -20.05 3.46 26.39
C LYS A 16 -21.37 2.79 26.04
N ARG A 17 -22.37 3.56 25.55
CA ARG A 17 -23.66 3.01 25.11
C ARG A 17 -23.50 2.15 23.84
N ALA A 18 -22.67 2.57 22.89
CA ALA A 18 -22.38 1.80 21.69
C ALA A 18 -21.76 0.43 22.01
N LEU A 19 -20.78 0.40 22.93
CA LEU A 19 -20.16 -0.84 23.41
C LEU A 19 -21.18 -1.79 24.04
N LYS A 20 -22.07 -1.26 24.90
CA LYS A 20 -23.11 -2.07 25.54
C LYS A 20 -24.12 -2.62 24.53
N LYS A 21 -24.48 -1.84 23.51
CA LYS A 21 -25.41 -2.25 22.45
C LYS A 21 -24.81 -3.34 21.55
N LEU A 22 -23.55 -3.22 21.16
CA LEU A 22 -22.87 -4.20 20.29
C LEU A 22 -22.34 -5.43 21.05
N GLN A 23 -22.27 -5.36 22.39
CA GLN A 23 -21.70 -6.41 23.25
C GLN A 23 -20.26 -6.77 22.87
N LEU A 24 -19.46 -5.76 22.53
CA LEU A 24 -18.06 -5.90 22.12
C LEU A 24 -17.11 -5.33 23.17
N SER A 25 -15.87 -5.82 23.17
CA SER A 25 -14.81 -5.21 23.96
C SER A 25 -14.38 -3.87 23.33
N LEU A 26 -13.73 -3.00 24.10
CA LEU A 26 -13.23 -1.73 23.56
C LEU A 26 -12.24 -1.93 22.40
N ALA A 27 -11.39 -2.96 22.48
CA ALA A 27 -10.41 -3.28 21.44
C ALA A 27 -11.10 -3.76 20.14
N ASP A 28 -12.08 -4.67 20.26
CA ASP A 28 -12.82 -5.18 19.11
C ASP A 28 -13.69 -4.10 18.47
N PHE A 29 -14.29 -3.24 19.29
CA PHE A 29 -15.07 -2.10 18.81
C PHE A 29 -14.21 -1.11 18.04
N ARG A 30 -13.03 -0.73 18.58
CA ARG A 30 -12.07 0.11 17.85
C ARG A 30 -11.67 -0.53 16.52
N ARG A 31 -11.38 -1.84 16.52
CA ARG A 31 -11.03 -2.60 15.31
C ARG A 31 -12.15 -2.54 14.28
N LEU A 32 -13.38 -2.80 14.69
CA LEU A 32 -14.54 -2.79 13.80
C LEU A 32 -14.78 -1.39 13.20
N CYS A 33 -14.67 -0.34 14.03
CA CYS A 33 -14.81 1.04 13.58
C CYS A 33 -13.75 1.41 12.53
N ILE A 34 -12.49 1.00 12.73
CA ILE A 34 -11.41 1.25 11.77
C ILE A 34 -11.68 0.54 10.44
N LEU A 35 -12.04 -0.75 10.50
CA LEU A 35 -12.32 -1.54 9.31
C LEU A 35 -13.47 -0.95 8.48
N LYS A 36 -14.55 -0.51 9.14
CA LYS A 36 -15.72 0.09 8.49
C LYS A 36 -15.58 1.59 8.20
N GLY A 37 -14.52 2.24 8.64
CA GLY A 37 -14.34 3.69 8.45
C GLY A 37 -15.29 4.56 9.27
N ILE A 38 -15.78 4.08 10.42
CA ILE A 38 -16.66 4.85 11.31
C ILE A 38 -15.81 5.62 12.31
N TYR A 39 -15.95 6.94 12.29
CA TYR A 39 -15.18 7.86 13.13
C TYR A 39 -16.08 8.54 14.18
N PRO A 40 -15.49 9.00 15.30
CA PRO A 40 -16.25 9.75 16.30
C PRO A 40 -16.65 11.12 15.76
N HIS A 41 -17.84 11.59 16.14
CA HIS A 41 -18.38 12.89 15.76
C HIS A 41 -18.60 13.78 16.97
N GLU A 42 -18.42 15.08 16.76
CA GLU A 42 -18.78 16.09 17.76
C GLU A 42 -20.22 16.60 17.53
N PRO A 43 -21.12 16.48 18.52
CA PRO A 43 -22.46 17.03 18.39
C PRO A 43 -22.47 18.55 18.57
N LYS A 44 -23.17 19.27 17.69
CA LYS A 44 -23.34 20.75 17.74
C LYS A 44 -23.85 21.26 19.09
N HIS A 45 -24.72 20.50 19.77
CA HIS A 45 -25.26 20.84 21.08
C HIS A 45 -25.02 19.74 22.11
N ARG A 46 -23.82 19.71 22.70
CA ARG A 46 -23.39 18.69 23.69
C ARG A 46 -24.37 18.52 24.86
N LYS A 47 -24.88 19.62 25.42
CA LYS A 47 -25.83 19.61 26.56
C LYS A 47 -27.14 18.89 26.24
N LYS A 48 -27.66 19.03 25.01
CA LYS A 48 -28.92 18.37 24.59
C LYS A 48 -28.73 16.86 24.44
N VAL A 49 -27.56 16.42 23.97
CA VAL A 49 -27.26 14.99 23.75
C VAL A 49 -27.11 14.23 25.07
N GLU A 50 -26.44 14.85 26.05
CA GLU A 50 -26.16 14.20 27.33
C GLU A 50 -27.07 14.67 28.46
N LYS A 51 -28.31 15.05 28.11
CA LYS A 51 -29.37 15.42 29.07
C LYS A 51 -28.92 16.40 30.16
N GLY A 52 -28.15 17.42 29.76
CA GLY A 52 -27.64 18.48 30.65
C GLY A 52 -26.17 18.35 31.06
N SER A 53 -25.50 17.23 30.81
CA SER A 53 -24.06 17.07 31.16
C SER A 53 -23.13 17.75 30.14
N THR A 54 -22.08 18.42 30.63
CA THR A 54 -21.00 19.04 29.84
C THR A 54 -19.75 18.16 29.71
N ALA A 55 -19.79 16.92 30.22
CA ALA A 55 -18.64 16.02 30.20
C ALA A 55 -18.17 15.72 28.76
N ILE A 56 -16.87 15.81 28.54
CA ILE A 56 -16.25 15.49 27.25
C ILE A 56 -16.34 13.98 27.03
N LYS A 57 -17.13 13.59 26.02
CA LYS A 57 -17.32 12.20 25.64
C LYS A 57 -17.19 12.06 24.13
N THR A 58 -16.81 10.86 23.70
CA THR A 58 -16.79 10.48 22.29
C THR A 58 -18.17 9.98 21.89
N TYR A 59 -18.71 10.59 20.84
CA TYR A 59 -20.02 10.25 20.28
C TYR A 59 -19.85 9.65 18.89
N TYR A 60 -20.79 8.78 18.51
CA TYR A 60 -20.92 8.19 17.18
C TYR A 60 -22.36 8.39 16.73
N PHE A 61 -22.63 8.36 15.42
CA PHE A 61 -24.01 8.39 14.97
C PHE A 61 -24.74 7.08 15.28
N ARG A 62 -26.01 7.19 15.65
CA ARG A 62 -26.86 6.03 15.93
C ARG A 62 -27.04 5.14 14.70
N LYS A 63 -27.11 5.75 13.51
CA LYS A 63 -27.23 5.07 12.22
C LYS A 63 -26.02 4.17 11.98
N ASP A 64 -24.81 4.67 12.18
CA ASP A 64 -23.57 3.91 12.00
C ASP A 64 -23.47 2.74 12.99
N ILE A 65 -23.86 2.94 14.25
CA ILE A 65 -23.88 1.85 15.23
C ILE A 65 -24.95 0.80 14.89
N GLN A 66 -26.08 1.22 14.31
CA GLN A 66 -27.08 0.28 13.81
C GLN A 66 -26.55 -0.52 12.62
N PHE A 67 -25.81 0.14 11.72
CA PHE A 67 -25.16 -0.50 10.58
C PHE A 67 -24.13 -1.55 11.04
N LEU A 68 -23.32 -1.22 12.04
CA LEU A 68 -22.37 -2.16 12.64
C LEU A 68 -23.02 -3.41 13.23
N LEU A 69 -24.25 -3.31 13.74
CA LEU A 69 -24.94 -4.42 14.40
C LEU A 69 -25.19 -5.60 13.45
N HIS A 70 -25.37 -5.33 12.16
CA HIS A 70 -25.63 -6.32 11.13
C HIS A 70 -24.35 -6.84 10.45
N GLU A 71 -23.17 -6.44 10.92
CA GLU A 71 -21.90 -6.78 10.29
C GLU A 71 -21.45 -8.22 10.66
N PRO A 72 -21.07 -9.06 9.67
CA PRO A 72 -20.76 -10.48 9.90
C PRO A 72 -19.42 -10.77 10.60
N ILE A 73 -18.43 -9.88 10.53
CA ILE A 73 -17.16 -10.01 11.27
C ILE A 73 -17.37 -9.98 12.78
N ILE A 74 -18.44 -9.36 13.30
CA ILE A 74 -18.80 -9.47 14.72
C ILE A 74 -18.88 -10.94 15.17
N ASN A 75 -19.53 -11.79 14.37
CA ASN A 75 -19.63 -13.22 14.67
C ASN A 75 -18.26 -13.91 14.60
N LYS A 76 -17.38 -13.48 13.69
CA LYS A 76 -16.00 -13.98 13.63
C LYS A 76 -15.17 -13.56 14.85
N PHE A 77 -15.35 -12.36 15.39
CA PHE A 77 -14.70 -11.93 16.65
C PHE A 77 -15.19 -12.76 17.85
N ARG A 78 -16.49 -13.09 17.90
CA ARG A 78 -17.05 -13.98 18.92
C ARG A 78 -16.45 -15.38 18.82
N ASN A 79 -16.36 -15.94 17.61
CA ASN A 79 -15.72 -17.23 17.36
C ASN A 79 -14.24 -17.22 17.75
N PHE A 80 -13.52 -16.12 17.48
CA PHE A 80 -12.13 -15.96 17.89
C PHE A 80 -11.99 -15.97 19.42
N LYS A 81 -12.90 -15.31 20.17
CA LYS A 81 -12.90 -15.37 21.63
C LYS A 81 -13.18 -16.75 22.20
N VAL A 82 -14.08 -17.51 21.57
CA VAL A 82 -14.33 -18.91 21.94
C VAL A 82 -13.08 -19.74 21.68
N TYR A 83 -12.45 -19.55 20.52
CA TYR A 83 -11.18 -20.18 20.18
C TYR A 83 -10.08 -19.88 21.21
N THR A 84 -9.88 -18.61 21.58
CA THR A 84 -8.88 -18.24 22.60
C THR A 84 -9.15 -18.88 23.95
N ARG A 85 -10.41 -18.96 24.37
CA ARG A 85 -10.80 -19.65 25.62
C ARG A 85 -10.53 -21.16 25.56
N LYS A 86 -10.86 -21.82 24.45
CA LYS A 86 -10.59 -23.24 24.23
C LYS A 86 -9.08 -23.53 24.20
N LEU A 87 -8.32 -22.70 23.50
CA LEU A 87 -6.86 -22.82 23.43
C LEU A 87 -6.23 -22.65 24.81
N LYS A 88 -6.64 -21.63 25.57
CA LYS A 88 -6.15 -21.41 26.93
C LYS A 88 -6.47 -22.61 27.83
N LYS A 89 -7.72 -23.10 27.80
CA LYS A 89 -8.12 -24.29 28.56
C LYS A 89 -7.29 -25.54 28.22
N ALA A 90 -6.98 -25.76 26.94
CA ALA A 90 -6.16 -26.90 26.53
C ALA A 90 -4.70 -26.77 26.99
N ILE A 91 -4.15 -25.56 26.95
CA ILE A 91 -2.79 -25.26 27.45
C ILE A 91 -2.73 -25.42 28.97
N ASP A 92 -3.68 -24.85 29.70
CA ASP A 92 -3.72 -24.90 31.17
C ASP A 92 -3.90 -26.35 31.68
N LYS A 93 -4.50 -27.24 30.87
CA LYS A 93 -4.64 -28.67 31.15
C LYS A 93 -3.45 -29.53 30.72
N GLY A 94 -2.46 -28.97 30.00
CA GLY A 94 -1.33 -29.73 29.46
C GLY A 94 -1.68 -30.65 28.27
N GLU A 95 -2.83 -30.46 27.61
CA GLU A 95 -3.25 -31.28 26.47
C GLU A 95 -2.60 -30.80 25.15
N ASP A 96 -1.30 -31.09 24.98
CA ASP A 96 -0.49 -30.59 23.86
C ASP A 96 -1.03 -30.97 22.47
N GLY A 97 -1.57 -32.19 22.32
CA GLY A 97 -2.14 -32.65 21.06
C GLY A 97 -3.36 -31.83 20.63
N GLN A 98 -4.26 -31.52 21.58
CA GLN A 98 -5.42 -30.68 21.30
C GLN A 98 -5.01 -29.22 21.06
N ALA A 99 -4.05 -28.71 21.82
CA ALA A 99 -3.52 -27.36 21.64
C ALA A 99 -2.90 -27.17 20.24
N LYS A 100 -2.15 -28.16 19.72
CA LYS A 100 -1.61 -28.15 18.35
C LYS A 100 -2.72 -28.15 17.29
N ARG A 101 -3.73 -29.01 17.43
CA ARG A 101 -4.90 -29.04 16.52
C ARG A 101 -5.64 -27.70 16.50
N LEU A 102 -5.86 -27.11 17.67
CA LEU A 102 -6.49 -25.80 17.79
C LEU A 102 -5.64 -24.71 17.10
N ARG A 103 -4.31 -24.69 17.31
CA ARG A 103 -3.41 -23.73 16.64
C ARG A 103 -3.49 -23.79 15.12
N GLN A 104 -3.62 -24.99 14.56
CA GLN A 104 -3.79 -25.19 13.10
C GLN A 104 -5.16 -24.66 12.63
N ASN A 105 -6.23 -24.93 13.39
CA ASN A 105 -7.60 -24.50 13.09
C ASN A 105 -7.92 -23.08 13.58
N LYS A 106 -6.94 -22.16 13.51
CA LYS A 106 -7.14 -20.77 13.92
C LYS A 106 -8.18 -20.09 13.00
N PRO A 107 -9.29 -19.55 13.55
CA PRO A 107 -10.28 -18.87 12.74
C PRO A 107 -9.68 -17.58 12.15
N LYS A 108 -9.74 -17.47 10.83
CA LYS A 108 -9.39 -16.27 10.06
C LYS A 108 -10.67 -15.65 9.50
N TYR A 109 -10.70 -14.34 9.40
CA TYR A 109 -11.75 -13.62 8.67
C TYR A 109 -11.14 -12.97 7.42
N LYS A 110 -11.98 -12.69 6.44
CA LYS A 110 -11.62 -11.96 5.22
C LYS A 110 -12.19 -10.54 5.30
N LEU A 111 -11.54 -9.60 4.62
CA LEU A 111 -11.95 -8.19 4.57
C LEU A 111 -12.57 -7.80 3.22
N ASP A 112 -12.64 -8.76 2.29
CA ASP A 112 -13.03 -8.58 0.90
C ASP A 112 -14.39 -7.88 0.75
N HIS A 113 -15.39 -8.27 1.57
CA HIS A 113 -16.71 -7.65 1.54
C HIS A 113 -16.68 -6.20 2.03
N ILE A 114 -15.85 -5.88 3.02
CA ILE A 114 -15.74 -4.50 3.52
C ILE A 114 -15.08 -3.60 2.49
N VAL A 115 -14.02 -4.07 1.83
CA VAL A 115 -13.32 -3.28 0.80
C VAL A 115 -14.31 -2.91 -0.33
N LYS A 116 -15.09 -3.88 -0.82
CA LYS A 116 -16.09 -3.65 -1.87
C LYS A 116 -17.24 -2.73 -1.44
N GLU A 117 -17.66 -2.83 -0.19
CA GLU A 117 -18.72 -1.98 0.35
C GLU A 117 -18.26 -0.54 0.56
N ARG A 118 -17.00 -0.35 0.99
CA ARG A 118 -16.41 0.98 1.21
C ARG A 118 -16.02 1.67 -0.09
N TYR A 119 -15.60 0.91 -1.10
CA TYR A 119 -15.20 1.39 -2.40
C TYR A 119 -16.01 0.70 -3.51
N PRO A 120 -17.22 1.21 -3.82
CA PRO A 120 -18.06 0.64 -4.87
C PRO A 120 -17.41 0.75 -6.26
N SER A 121 -16.74 1.87 -6.53
CA SER A 121 -15.95 2.08 -7.74
C SER A 121 -14.46 1.91 -7.46
N PHE A 122 -13.73 1.49 -8.48
CA PHE A 122 -12.28 1.42 -8.42
C PHE A 122 -11.62 2.79 -8.35
N VAL A 123 -12.21 3.80 -9.01
CA VAL A 123 -11.68 5.16 -8.95
C VAL A 123 -11.74 5.68 -7.50
N ASP A 124 -12.79 5.34 -6.75
CA ASP A 124 -12.90 5.70 -5.32
C ASP A 124 -11.78 5.05 -4.50
N ALA A 125 -11.44 3.80 -4.80
CA ALA A 125 -10.31 3.12 -4.16
C ALA A 125 -8.96 3.75 -4.53
N VAL A 126 -8.78 4.24 -5.76
CA VAL A 126 -7.54 4.92 -6.19
C VAL A 126 -7.40 6.30 -5.53
N ARG A 127 -8.50 7.02 -5.27
CA ARG A 127 -8.46 8.32 -4.57
C ARG A 127 -7.97 8.20 -3.12
N ASP A 128 -8.32 7.12 -2.43
CA ASP A 128 -7.88 6.84 -1.06
C ASP A 128 -6.51 6.11 -1.00
N LEU A 129 -5.84 5.94 -2.14
CA LEU A 129 -4.61 5.15 -2.23
C LEU A 129 -3.41 5.85 -1.57
N ASP A 130 -3.41 7.19 -1.48
CA ASP A 130 -2.33 8.00 -0.89
C ASP A 130 -1.99 7.57 0.55
N ASP A 131 -3.00 7.55 1.42
CA ASP A 131 -2.85 7.14 2.83
C ASP A 131 -2.45 5.65 2.95
N CYS A 132 -3.02 4.81 2.09
CA CYS A 132 -2.72 3.38 2.04
C CYS A 132 -1.24 3.15 1.73
N LEU A 133 -0.71 3.78 0.67
CA LEU A 133 0.68 3.64 0.25
C LEU A 133 1.63 4.17 1.33
N CYS A 134 1.38 5.35 1.88
CA CYS A 134 2.23 5.92 2.93
C CYS A 134 2.41 4.96 4.12
N LEU A 135 1.32 4.33 4.57
CA LEU A 135 1.39 3.41 5.72
C LEU A 135 2.04 2.07 5.35
N VAL A 136 1.80 1.56 4.15
CA VAL A 136 2.40 0.30 3.66
C VAL A 136 3.92 0.47 3.50
N PHE A 137 4.39 1.57 2.89
CA PHE A 137 5.82 1.86 2.75
C PHE A 137 6.49 2.11 4.11
N LEU A 138 5.81 2.78 5.05
CA LEU A 138 6.32 2.93 6.41
C LEU A 138 6.51 1.57 7.10
N PHE A 139 5.57 0.64 6.96
CA PHE A 139 5.69 -0.67 7.57
C PHE A 139 6.66 -1.60 6.86
N ALA A 140 6.93 -1.36 5.57
CA ALA A 140 7.97 -2.06 4.82
C ALA A 140 9.37 -1.78 5.38
N THR A 141 9.63 -0.56 5.87
CA THR A 141 10.93 -0.16 6.44
C THR A 141 11.12 -0.56 7.91
N LEU A 142 10.07 -1.01 8.61
CA LEU A 142 10.19 -1.43 10.00
C LEU A 142 11.06 -2.70 10.16
N PRO A 143 11.88 -2.77 11.21
CA PRO A 143 12.68 -3.96 11.52
C PRO A 143 11.82 -5.11 12.05
N ARG A 144 12.30 -6.34 11.86
CA ARG A 144 11.58 -7.60 12.17
C ARG A 144 11.19 -7.79 13.65
N GLN A 145 11.83 -7.07 14.58
CA GLN A 145 11.68 -7.27 16.02
C GLN A 145 10.45 -6.61 16.66
N GLN A 146 9.61 -5.89 15.91
CA GLN A 146 8.51 -5.12 16.51
C GLN A 146 7.19 -5.87 16.54
N SER A 147 6.37 -5.56 17.56
CA SER A 147 4.99 -6.02 17.88
C SER A 147 4.03 -6.30 16.70
N ALA A 148 4.32 -5.78 15.50
CA ALA A 148 3.62 -6.14 14.28
C ALA A 148 3.94 -7.58 13.86
N LYS A 149 2.95 -8.30 13.34
CA LYS A 149 3.15 -9.68 12.88
C LYS A 149 4.16 -9.65 11.73
N PHE A 150 5.23 -10.44 11.81
CA PHE A 150 6.23 -10.61 10.75
C PHE A 150 5.59 -10.84 9.36
N GLN A 151 4.55 -11.68 9.31
CA GLN A 151 3.78 -11.95 8.09
C GLN A 151 3.14 -10.70 7.46
N THR A 152 2.75 -9.71 8.27
CA THR A 152 2.18 -8.45 7.79
C THR A 152 3.27 -7.60 7.14
N ILE A 153 4.44 -7.46 7.78
CA ILE A 153 5.58 -6.70 7.23
C ILE A 153 6.04 -7.30 5.89
N GLN A 154 6.15 -8.62 5.81
CA GLN A 154 6.53 -9.30 4.58
C GLN A 154 5.52 -9.05 3.44
N LYS A 155 4.22 -9.05 3.76
CA LYS A 155 3.18 -8.69 2.80
C LYS A 155 3.25 -7.23 2.37
N CYS A 156 3.54 -6.31 3.30
CA CYS A 156 3.76 -4.89 2.96
C CYS A 156 4.89 -4.76 1.94
N ARG A 157 6.06 -5.34 2.23
CA ARG A 157 7.23 -5.30 1.32
C ARG A 157 6.88 -5.87 -0.05
N ARG A 158 6.23 -7.04 -0.10
CA ARG A 158 5.80 -7.66 -1.35
C ARG A 158 4.86 -6.74 -2.15
N LEU A 159 3.78 -6.26 -1.53
CA LEU A 159 2.77 -5.44 -2.22
C LEU A 159 3.31 -4.07 -2.65
N SER A 160 4.24 -3.49 -1.86
CA SER A 160 4.98 -2.28 -2.25
C SER A 160 5.77 -2.50 -3.53
N VAL A 161 6.53 -3.59 -3.63
CA VAL A 161 7.33 -3.89 -4.83
C VAL A 161 6.43 -4.19 -6.03
N GLU A 162 5.35 -4.97 -5.85
CA GLU A 162 4.35 -5.19 -6.91
C GLU A 162 3.76 -3.87 -7.42
N PHE A 163 3.46 -2.92 -6.52
CA PHE A 163 2.94 -1.62 -6.91
C PHE A 163 3.98 -0.77 -7.66
N LEU A 164 5.23 -0.71 -7.18
CA LEU A 164 6.30 0.01 -7.88
C LEU A 164 6.60 -0.61 -9.26
N HIS A 165 6.51 -1.93 -9.36
CA HIS A 165 6.71 -2.66 -10.60
C HIS A 165 5.60 -2.36 -11.62
N TYR A 166 4.34 -2.32 -11.19
CA TYR A 166 3.22 -1.84 -12.01
C TYR A 166 3.49 -0.43 -12.54
N LEU A 167 3.95 0.49 -11.68
CA LEU A 167 4.23 1.87 -12.09
C LEU A 167 5.35 1.95 -13.14
N ILE A 168 6.40 1.15 -13.00
CA ILE A 168 7.47 1.03 -14.02
C ILE A 168 6.90 0.54 -15.34
N ALA A 169 6.05 -0.50 -15.32
CA ALA A 169 5.44 -1.07 -16.51
C ALA A 169 4.50 -0.08 -17.22
N ALA A 170 3.66 0.60 -16.44
CA ALA A 170 2.73 1.63 -16.93
C ALA A 170 3.43 2.94 -17.31
N LYS A 171 4.68 3.15 -16.86
CA LYS A 171 5.41 4.42 -16.91
C LYS A 171 4.56 5.59 -16.42
N ALA A 172 3.98 5.45 -15.24
CA ALA A 172 2.97 6.35 -14.69
C ALA A 172 3.53 7.46 -13.77
N LEU A 173 4.84 7.47 -13.51
CA LEU A 173 5.48 8.44 -12.62
C LEU A 173 5.52 9.85 -13.25
N ARG A 174 5.15 10.88 -12.47
CA ARG A 174 5.04 12.27 -12.92
C ARG A 174 6.01 13.22 -12.23
N LYS A 175 5.97 13.27 -10.90
CA LYS A 175 6.81 14.17 -10.10
C LYS A 175 7.52 13.38 -9.02
N VAL A 176 8.74 13.81 -8.72
CA VAL A 176 9.56 13.28 -7.64
C VAL A 176 10.10 14.45 -6.85
N PHE A 177 9.97 14.40 -5.53
CA PHE A 177 10.50 15.42 -4.65
C PHE A 177 11.23 14.77 -3.46
N VAL A 178 12.53 15.05 -3.36
CA VAL A 178 13.36 14.51 -2.27
C VAL A 178 13.33 15.51 -1.11
N SER A 179 12.91 15.04 0.06
CA SER A 179 12.83 15.84 1.29
C SER A 179 13.65 15.19 2.41
N ILE A 180 13.79 15.91 3.52
CA ILE A 180 14.42 15.40 4.76
C ILE A 180 13.62 14.20 5.32
N LYS A 181 12.29 14.21 5.19
CA LYS A 181 11.41 13.14 5.71
C LYS A 181 11.50 11.85 4.90
N GLY A 182 11.75 11.96 3.60
CA GLY A 182 11.62 10.86 2.65
C GLY A 182 11.50 11.39 1.22
N ILE A 183 11.18 10.49 0.31
CA ILE A 183 10.99 10.79 -1.10
C ILE A 183 9.51 10.77 -1.41
N TYR A 184 9.01 11.87 -1.93
CA TYR A 184 7.63 12.04 -2.39
C TYR A 184 7.57 11.65 -3.85
N TYR A 185 6.65 10.76 -4.18
CA TYR A 185 6.34 10.34 -5.54
C TYR A 185 4.92 10.76 -5.88
N GLN A 186 4.73 11.27 -7.09
CA GLN A 186 3.43 11.50 -7.67
C GLN A 186 3.31 10.67 -8.94
N ALA A 187 2.31 9.80 -9.00
CA ALA A 187 1.98 9.03 -10.21
C ALA A 187 0.54 9.29 -10.63
N GLU A 188 0.27 9.06 -11.91
CA GLU A 188 -1.07 9.19 -12.47
C GLU A 188 -1.62 7.83 -12.86
N ILE A 189 -2.70 7.42 -12.20
CA ILE A 189 -3.31 6.12 -12.37
C ILE A 189 -4.76 6.33 -12.79
N MET A 190 -5.13 5.90 -13.99
CA MET A 190 -6.49 6.06 -14.55
C MET A 190 -7.05 7.50 -14.41
N GLY A 191 -6.21 8.51 -14.70
CA GLY A 191 -6.59 9.93 -14.63
C GLY A 191 -6.70 10.51 -13.22
N GLN A 192 -6.35 9.76 -12.17
CA GLN A 192 -6.21 10.28 -10.81
C GLN A 192 -4.73 10.42 -10.46
N THR A 193 -4.35 11.56 -9.88
CA THR A 193 -3.00 11.76 -9.36
C THR A 193 -2.91 11.25 -7.93
N VAL A 194 -2.01 10.31 -7.68
CA VAL A 194 -1.76 9.68 -6.39
C VAL A 194 -0.41 10.17 -5.88
N THR A 195 -0.37 10.66 -4.64
CA THR A 195 0.85 11.14 -3.98
C THR A 195 1.17 10.34 -2.74
N TRP A 196 2.40 9.82 -2.64
CA TRP A 196 2.81 9.09 -1.44
C TRP A 196 4.26 9.36 -1.08
N VAL A 197 4.59 9.06 0.18
CA VAL A 197 5.93 9.25 0.74
C VAL A 197 6.56 7.91 1.05
N VAL A 198 7.78 7.73 0.56
CA VAL A 198 8.66 6.63 0.97
C VAL A 198 9.69 7.17 1.96
N PRO A 199 9.71 6.69 3.21
CA PRO A 199 10.69 7.15 4.18
C PRO A 199 12.11 6.69 3.78
N HIS A 200 13.11 7.49 4.11
CA HIS A 200 14.51 7.08 3.95
C HIS A 200 14.80 5.84 4.80
N ALA A 201 15.60 4.91 4.26
CA ALA A 201 16.01 3.67 4.94
C ALA A 201 17.00 3.96 6.09
N ARG A 202 16.52 4.59 7.16
CA ARG A 202 17.26 4.90 8.38
C ARG A 202 16.86 3.95 9.49
N GLY A 203 17.74 3.80 10.48
CA GLY A 203 17.45 3.03 11.69
C GLY A 203 16.17 3.53 12.37
N PHE A 204 15.27 2.61 12.71
CA PHE A 204 14.02 2.96 13.35
C PHE A 204 14.18 3.01 14.87
N GLN A 205 13.88 4.17 15.46
CA GLN A 205 13.70 4.31 16.90
C GLN A 205 12.20 4.29 17.21
N LYS A 206 11.77 3.39 18.10
CA LYS A 206 10.35 3.25 18.44
C LYS A 206 9.88 4.43 19.30
N PRO A 207 8.96 5.28 18.82
CA PRO A 207 8.32 6.27 19.68
C PRO A 207 7.40 5.57 20.68
N THR A 208 7.41 6.05 21.93
CA THR A 208 6.56 5.55 23.02
C THR A 208 5.09 5.91 22.83
N ASP A 209 4.81 7.00 22.11
CA ASP A 209 3.51 7.65 22.10
C ASP A 209 2.56 7.08 21.02
N VAL A 210 3.07 6.19 20.17
CA VAL A 210 2.33 5.65 19.02
C VAL A 210 1.74 4.28 19.33
N ASP A 211 0.42 4.16 19.15
CA ASP A 211 -0.29 2.89 19.30
C ASP A 211 -0.20 2.03 18.03
N PHE A 212 0.83 1.17 17.97
CA PHE A 212 1.03 0.22 16.89
C PHE A 212 -0.12 -0.80 16.73
N LYS A 213 -0.95 -1.04 17.76
CA LYS A 213 -2.09 -1.95 17.63
C LYS A 213 -3.15 -1.36 16.71
N VAL A 214 -3.39 -0.05 16.83
CA VAL A 214 -4.30 0.69 15.94
C VAL A 214 -3.74 0.69 14.51
N MET A 215 -2.46 1.05 14.32
CA MET A 215 -1.82 1.04 13.00
C MET A 215 -1.84 -0.35 12.33
N SER A 216 -1.64 -1.42 13.11
CA SER A 216 -1.70 -2.79 12.58
C SER A 216 -3.08 -3.15 12.01
N ILE A 217 -4.15 -2.57 12.53
CA ILE A 217 -5.52 -2.79 12.03
C ILE A 217 -5.72 -2.04 10.70
N PHE A 218 -5.26 -0.80 10.61
CA PHE A 218 -5.30 -0.04 9.35
C PHE A 218 -4.55 -0.77 8.24
N ILE A 219 -3.39 -1.33 8.55
CA ILE A 219 -2.58 -2.06 7.56
C ILE A 219 -3.24 -3.36 7.15
N GLU A 220 -3.88 -4.07 8.07
CA GLU A 220 -4.62 -5.26 7.70
C GLU A 220 -5.69 -4.95 6.63
N PHE A 221 -6.37 -3.81 6.76
CA PHE A 221 -7.31 -3.32 5.76
C PHE A 221 -6.63 -2.87 4.46
N TYR A 222 -5.60 -2.02 4.56
CA TYR A 222 -4.87 -1.48 3.41
C TYR A 222 -4.15 -2.56 2.60
N LEU A 223 -3.65 -3.63 3.21
CA LEU A 223 -3.07 -4.76 2.47
C LEU A 223 -4.13 -5.49 1.64
N SER A 224 -5.35 -5.66 2.17
CA SER A 224 -6.44 -6.24 1.38
C SER A 224 -6.86 -5.33 0.24
N MET A 225 -6.98 -4.02 0.50
CA MET A 225 -7.30 -3.01 -0.51
C MET A 225 -6.23 -2.95 -1.62
N LEU A 226 -4.96 -2.79 -1.26
CA LEU A 226 -3.84 -2.73 -2.21
C LEU A 226 -3.70 -4.02 -3.02
N GLY A 227 -3.99 -5.18 -2.43
CA GLY A 227 -4.02 -6.45 -3.16
C GLY A 227 -5.09 -6.47 -4.27
N PHE A 228 -6.31 -5.99 -4.00
CA PHE A 228 -7.35 -5.86 -5.03
C PHE A 228 -6.99 -4.81 -6.09
N ILE A 229 -6.36 -3.71 -5.66
CA ILE A 229 -5.93 -2.65 -6.58
C ILE A 229 -4.85 -3.18 -7.53
N ASN A 230 -3.79 -3.80 -7.00
CA ASN A 230 -2.74 -4.40 -7.80
C ASN A 230 -3.31 -5.44 -8.77
N TYR A 231 -4.20 -6.33 -8.32
CA TYR A 231 -4.83 -7.30 -9.21
C TYR A 231 -5.53 -6.64 -10.42
N ARG A 232 -6.31 -5.58 -10.18
CA ARG A 232 -7.02 -4.85 -11.25
C ARG A 232 -6.07 -4.05 -12.14
N LEU A 233 -5.04 -3.43 -11.56
CA LEU A 233 -4.01 -2.68 -12.29
C LEU A 233 -3.19 -3.58 -13.22
N TYR A 234 -2.76 -4.74 -12.73
CA TYR A 234 -2.08 -5.74 -13.55
C TYR A 234 -2.99 -6.31 -14.64
N SER A 235 -4.26 -6.58 -14.31
CA SER A 235 -5.25 -7.01 -15.29
C SER A 235 -5.46 -5.96 -16.39
N SER A 236 -5.42 -4.66 -16.07
CA SER A 236 -5.53 -3.59 -17.07
C SER A 236 -4.32 -3.47 -18.00
N LEU A 237 -3.15 -3.97 -17.58
CA LEU A 237 -1.95 -4.05 -18.42
C LEU A 237 -1.78 -5.41 -19.11
N ASN A 238 -2.74 -6.33 -18.95
CA ASN A 238 -2.65 -7.73 -19.40
C ASN A 238 -1.42 -8.49 -18.86
N ILE A 239 -0.97 -8.16 -17.64
CA ILE A 239 0.13 -8.85 -16.97
C ILE A 239 -0.47 -9.83 -15.96
N SER A 240 0.04 -11.06 -15.91
CA SER A 240 -0.41 -12.07 -14.94
C SER A 240 -0.18 -11.60 -13.50
N TYR A 241 -1.18 -11.77 -12.64
CA TYR A 241 -1.11 -11.48 -11.21
C TYR A 241 -1.30 -12.75 -10.39
N PRO A 242 -0.44 -13.06 -9.40
CA PRO A 242 0.78 -12.34 -9.01
C PRO A 242 1.85 -12.31 -10.12
N PRO A 243 2.72 -11.28 -10.16
CA PRO A 243 3.77 -11.21 -11.18
C PRO A 243 4.63 -12.47 -11.12
N GLN A 244 4.69 -13.20 -12.23
CA GLN A 244 5.60 -14.32 -12.40
C GLN A 244 6.93 -13.72 -12.85
N LEU A 245 7.95 -13.86 -12.02
CA LEU A 245 9.29 -13.45 -12.39
C LEU A 245 9.83 -14.48 -13.38
N GLU A 246 10.38 -14.03 -14.51
CA GLU A 246 11.17 -14.89 -15.38
C GLU A 246 12.49 -15.22 -14.69
N LEU A 247 12.43 -16.21 -13.81
CA LEU A 247 13.61 -16.82 -13.24
C LEU A 247 14.00 -17.99 -14.15
N PRO A 248 15.28 -18.11 -14.56
CA PRO A 248 15.77 -19.27 -15.29
C PRO A 248 15.36 -20.57 -14.58
N ALA A 249 14.97 -21.59 -15.33
CA ALA A 249 14.35 -22.83 -14.83
C ALA A 249 15.12 -23.50 -13.67
N ASP A 250 16.45 -23.35 -13.62
CA ASP A 250 17.30 -23.88 -12.55
C ASP A 250 17.11 -23.19 -11.19
N LYS A 251 16.63 -21.94 -11.16
CA LYS A 251 16.29 -21.19 -9.94
C LYS A 251 14.84 -21.37 -9.47
N HIS A 252 14.01 -22.06 -10.27
CA HIS A 252 12.60 -22.22 -9.94
C HIS A 252 12.37 -23.22 -8.79
N ASN A 253 13.29 -24.18 -8.62
CA ASN A 253 13.29 -25.14 -7.52
C ASN A 253 13.89 -24.56 -6.22
N SER A 254 14.87 -23.64 -6.31
CA SER A 254 15.45 -22.98 -5.13
C SER A 254 14.50 -21.97 -4.48
N LEU A 255 13.56 -21.37 -5.22
CA LEU A 255 12.53 -20.46 -4.69
C LEU A 255 11.73 -21.01 -3.51
N ARG A 256 11.50 -22.33 -3.44
CA ARG A 256 10.73 -22.95 -2.34
C ARG A 256 11.47 -22.93 -1.01
N ASP A 257 12.80 -22.95 -1.03
CA ASP A 257 13.68 -22.97 0.14
C ASP A 257 14.30 -21.61 0.50
N MET A 258 14.15 -20.59 -0.36
CA MET A 258 14.62 -19.23 -0.08
C MET A 258 13.87 -18.59 1.09
N SER A 259 14.62 -17.89 1.94
CA SER A 259 14.08 -17.08 3.02
C SER A 259 13.16 -15.98 2.49
N ALA A 260 12.27 -15.50 3.36
CA ALA A 260 11.36 -14.40 3.07
C ALA A 260 12.07 -13.11 2.60
N GLU A 261 13.34 -12.92 2.99
CA GLU A 261 14.18 -11.79 2.58
C GLU A 261 14.69 -11.93 1.16
N GLU A 262 15.21 -13.10 0.82
CA GLU A 262 15.76 -13.36 -0.51
C GLU A 262 14.68 -13.31 -1.59
N ARG A 263 13.44 -13.76 -1.29
CA ARG A 263 12.31 -13.57 -2.23
C ARG A 263 11.94 -12.11 -2.47
N ILE A 264 12.15 -11.24 -1.48
CA ILE A 264 11.90 -9.80 -1.62
C ILE A 264 13.03 -9.15 -2.42
N GLU A 265 14.26 -9.59 -2.19
CA GLU A 265 15.44 -9.14 -2.93
C GLU A 265 15.40 -9.61 -4.39
N GLU A 266 14.89 -10.81 -4.66
CA GLU A 266 14.58 -11.29 -6.01
C GLU A 266 13.41 -10.52 -6.66
N MET A 267 12.43 -10.07 -5.88
CA MET A 267 11.35 -9.22 -6.39
C MET A 267 11.84 -7.78 -6.68
N LEU A 268 12.78 -7.27 -5.89
CA LEU A 268 13.46 -6.00 -6.17
C LEU A 268 14.36 -6.15 -7.40
N ALA A 269 15.03 -7.30 -7.55
CA ALA A 269 15.75 -7.67 -8.77
C ALA A 269 14.81 -7.75 -9.98
N ALA A 270 13.56 -8.17 -9.83
CA ALA A 270 12.58 -8.13 -10.91
C ALA A 270 12.21 -6.72 -11.39
N MET A 271 12.52 -5.66 -10.63
CA MET A 271 12.37 -4.29 -11.12
C MET A 271 13.38 -3.96 -12.22
N THR A 272 14.52 -4.68 -12.30
CA THR A 272 15.51 -4.50 -13.38
C THR A 272 15.16 -5.29 -14.64
N GLN A 273 14.40 -6.37 -14.50
CA GLN A 273 13.95 -7.18 -15.63
C GLN A 273 12.83 -6.47 -16.43
N SER A 274 12.79 -6.73 -17.74
CA SER A 274 11.69 -6.28 -18.59
C SER A 274 10.57 -7.29 -18.52
N LEU A 275 9.34 -6.83 -18.31
CA LEU A 275 8.18 -7.72 -18.31
C LEU A 275 7.93 -8.28 -19.70
N VAL A 276 7.58 -9.56 -19.78
CA VAL A 276 6.93 -10.13 -20.95
C VAL A 276 5.51 -9.58 -21.02
N PRO A 277 5.13 -8.88 -22.11
CA PRO A 277 3.73 -8.57 -22.34
C PRO A 277 2.96 -9.88 -22.46
N GLY A 278 1.93 -10.07 -21.63
CA GLY A 278 0.92 -11.07 -21.93
C GLY A 278 0.34 -10.80 -23.31
N LEU A 279 0.25 -11.84 -24.14
CA LEU A 279 -0.17 -11.77 -25.54
C LEU A 279 -1.36 -10.80 -25.76
N LYS A 280 -1.03 -9.64 -26.35
CA LYS A 280 -1.83 -8.71 -27.17
C LYS A 280 -1.27 -7.31 -26.94
N SER A 281 -0.69 -6.74 -28.00
CA SER A 281 -0.44 -5.30 -28.12
C SER A 281 -1.73 -4.58 -27.74
N ILE A 282 -1.71 -3.87 -26.62
CA ILE A 282 -2.67 -2.79 -26.42
C ILE A 282 -2.21 -1.75 -27.42
N ASP A 283 -2.87 -1.72 -28.58
CA ASP A 283 -2.87 -0.57 -29.45
C ASP A 283 -3.08 0.63 -28.53
N GLN A 284 -2.11 1.53 -28.52
CA GLN A 284 -2.31 2.85 -27.94
C GLN A 284 -3.60 3.33 -28.59
N ALA A 285 -4.68 3.43 -27.80
CA ALA A 285 -5.94 3.94 -28.31
C ALA A 285 -5.62 5.30 -28.90
N GLU A 286 -5.63 5.37 -30.24
CA GLU A 286 -5.67 6.63 -30.97
C GLU A 286 -6.87 7.35 -30.38
N VAL A 287 -6.60 8.48 -29.73
CA VAL A 287 -7.65 9.32 -29.18
C VAL A 287 -8.48 9.77 -30.37
N ASP A 288 -9.74 9.35 -30.45
CA ASP A 288 -10.67 9.76 -31.50
C ASP A 288 -10.62 11.28 -31.66
N GLU A 289 -10.29 11.70 -32.87
CA GLU A 289 -10.18 13.10 -33.27
C GLU A 289 -11.60 13.67 -33.41
N PHE A 290 -12.12 14.28 -32.35
CA PHE A 290 -13.34 15.08 -32.45
C PHE A 290 -12.97 16.46 -33.02
N PRO A 291 -13.48 16.84 -34.21
CA PRO A 291 -13.24 18.17 -34.75
C PRO A 291 -13.94 19.22 -33.87
N ALA A 292 -13.15 20.10 -33.24
CA ALA A 292 -13.67 21.21 -32.43
C ALA A 292 -14.42 22.21 -33.33
N THR A 293 -15.66 22.53 -32.96
CA THR A 293 -16.49 23.52 -33.64
C THR A 293 -16.48 24.82 -32.81
N GLY A 294 -15.39 25.58 -32.89
CA GLY A 294 -15.32 26.93 -32.31
C GLY A 294 -13.90 27.42 -32.01
N ASP A 295 -13.64 28.69 -32.31
CA ASP A 295 -12.32 29.33 -32.17
C ASP A 295 -11.83 29.43 -30.71
N GLU A 296 -12.72 29.41 -29.71
CA GLU A 296 -12.35 29.45 -28.28
C GLU A 296 -11.94 28.08 -27.70
N GLU A 297 -12.40 26.96 -28.27
CA GLU A 297 -12.00 25.61 -27.86
C GLU A 297 -10.62 25.20 -28.43
N SER A 298 -10.12 25.94 -29.42
CA SER A 298 -8.85 25.69 -30.09
C SER A 298 -7.64 25.87 -29.16
N GLY A 299 -7.63 26.92 -28.32
CA GLY A 299 -6.53 27.22 -27.40
C GLY A 299 -6.36 26.15 -26.30
N ILE A 300 -7.46 25.70 -25.71
CA ILE A 300 -7.46 24.64 -24.68
C ILE A 300 -7.00 23.30 -25.28
N SER A 301 -7.44 23.00 -26.50
CA SER A 301 -7.04 21.79 -27.23
C SER A 301 -5.53 21.77 -27.56
N GLU A 302 -4.97 22.92 -27.94
CA GLU A 302 -3.54 23.05 -28.19
C GLU A 302 -2.68 22.91 -26.93
N GLU A 303 -3.13 23.45 -25.79
CA GLU A 303 -2.44 23.29 -24.51
C GLU A 303 -2.41 21.82 -24.06
N ILE A 304 -3.53 21.11 -24.17
CA ILE A 304 -3.62 19.67 -23.89
C ILE A 304 -2.68 18.89 -24.79
N ARG A 305 -2.59 19.24 -26.08
CA ARG A 305 -1.69 18.60 -27.04
C ARG A 305 -0.22 18.81 -26.70
N LYS A 306 0.17 20.04 -26.34
CA LYS A 306 1.53 20.36 -25.87
C LYS A 306 1.88 19.59 -24.60
N GLU A 307 0.92 19.45 -23.68
CA GLU A 307 1.12 18.66 -22.46
C GLU A 307 1.28 17.17 -22.77
N GLN A 308 0.49 16.61 -23.69
CA GLN A 308 0.62 15.22 -24.13
C GLN A 308 1.96 14.95 -24.86
N GLN A 309 2.43 15.89 -25.67
CA GLN A 309 3.73 15.78 -26.35
C GLN A 309 4.90 15.89 -25.35
N SER A 310 4.83 16.81 -24.39
CA SER A 310 5.85 16.90 -23.35
C SER A 310 5.87 15.63 -22.48
N ARG A 311 4.69 15.06 -22.18
CA ARG A 311 4.54 13.76 -21.52
C ARG A 311 5.20 12.64 -22.30
N SER A 312 4.91 12.49 -23.60
CA SER A 312 5.47 11.40 -24.40
C SER A 312 7.00 11.50 -24.53
N ARG A 313 7.53 12.73 -24.59
CA ARG A 313 8.98 13.00 -24.56
C ARG A 313 9.60 12.60 -23.23
N LEU A 314 8.99 12.97 -22.10
CA LEU A 314 9.47 12.59 -20.77
C LEU A 314 9.54 11.06 -20.62
N LEU A 315 8.53 10.31 -21.05
CA LEU A 315 8.48 8.86 -20.93
C LEU A 315 9.56 8.11 -21.73
N LYS A 316 10.20 8.79 -22.69
CA LYS A 316 11.28 8.26 -23.53
C LYS A 316 12.64 8.88 -23.21
N LEU A 317 12.76 9.66 -22.12
CA LEU A 317 13.96 10.43 -21.79
C LEU A 317 15.24 9.57 -21.74
N PHE A 318 15.13 8.34 -21.24
CA PHE A 318 16.28 7.45 -21.00
C PHE A 318 16.22 6.12 -21.76
N CYS A 319 15.40 5.99 -22.81
CA CYS A 319 15.15 4.70 -23.47
C CYS A 319 16.39 3.96 -23.99
N ASN A 320 17.45 4.69 -24.37
CA ASN A 320 18.69 4.13 -24.91
C ASN A 320 19.91 4.33 -24.00
N THR A 321 19.70 4.75 -22.76
CA THR A 321 20.80 4.97 -21.80
C THR A 321 20.94 3.80 -20.85
N LYS A 322 22.19 3.37 -20.63
CA LYS A 322 22.59 2.41 -19.61
C LYS A 322 23.21 3.14 -18.43
N PHE A 323 22.61 2.99 -17.25
CA PHE A 323 23.11 3.54 -15.99
C PHE A 323 23.77 2.46 -15.14
N PHE A 324 24.88 2.81 -14.51
CA PHE A 324 25.52 1.99 -13.47
C PHE A 324 25.44 2.73 -12.12
N LEU A 325 24.91 2.06 -11.10
CA LEU A 325 24.74 2.64 -9.75
C LEU A 325 25.89 2.22 -8.83
N GLY A 326 26.59 3.20 -8.26
CA GLY A 326 27.60 2.96 -7.22
C GLY A 326 27.00 2.45 -5.92
N ARG A 327 27.82 1.75 -5.11
CA ARG A 327 27.43 1.08 -3.86
C ARG A 327 26.78 2.00 -2.81
N GLU A 328 27.07 3.29 -2.89
CA GLU A 328 26.68 4.31 -1.92
C GLU A 328 25.32 4.95 -2.24
N THR A 329 24.83 4.76 -3.46
CA THR A 329 23.62 5.43 -3.94
C THR A 329 22.35 4.71 -3.49
N PRO A 330 21.22 5.43 -3.28
CA PRO A 330 19.95 4.82 -2.90
C PRO A 330 19.36 4.02 -4.08
N ARG A 331 19.77 2.74 -4.17
CA ARG A 331 19.50 1.84 -5.31
C ARG A 331 18.02 1.70 -5.65
N GLU A 332 17.16 1.48 -4.66
CA GLU A 332 15.74 1.18 -4.87
C GLU A 332 15.04 2.39 -5.50
N SER A 333 15.28 3.57 -4.92
CA SER A 333 14.71 4.83 -5.38
C SER A 333 15.20 5.23 -6.77
N LEU A 334 16.51 5.11 -7.04
CA LEU A 334 17.08 5.47 -8.34
C LEU A 334 16.66 4.47 -9.42
N THR A 335 16.69 3.18 -9.13
CA THR A 335 16.22 2.14 -10.07
C THR A 335 14.77 2.36 -10.43
N PHE A 336 13.91 2.64 -9.45
CA PHE A 336 12.51 2.95 -9.69
C PHE A 336 12.33 4.14 -10.63
N ILE A 337 13.01 5.27 -10.38
CA ILE A 337 12.89 6.47 -11.20
C ILE A 337 13.43 6.21 -12.62
N LEU A 338 14.65 5.70 -12.74
CA LEU A 338 15.31 5.50 -14.02
C LEU A 338 14.55 4.50 -14.91
N ARG A 339 14.04 3.39 -14.33
CA ARG A 339 13.25 2.40 -15.07
C ARG A 339 11.92 2.95 -15.57
N ASN A 340 11.24 3.80 -14.80
CA ASN A 340 9.99 4.48 -15.24
C ASN A 340 10.20 5.30 -16.53
N PHE A 341 11.37 5.91 -16.69
CA PHE A 341 11.72 6.73 -17.84
C PHE A 341 12.46 5.95 -18.95
N GLY A 342 12.47 4.62 -18.87
CA GLY A 342 12.96 3.72 -19.92
C GLY A 342 14.44 3.36 -19.84
N ALA A 343 15.17 3.77 -18.81
CA ALA A 343 16.58 3.43 -18.65
C ALA A 343 16.79 1.93 -18.42
N LYS A 344 17.98 1.45 -18.77
CA LYS A 344 18.52 0.20 -18.24
C LYS A 344 19.42 0.54 -17.05
N VAL A 345 19.30 -0.22 -15.97
CA VAL A 345 20.00 0.03 -14.71
C VAL A 345 20.62 -1.27 -14.23
N SER A 346 21.87 -1.19 -13.79
CA SER A 346 22.58 -2.29 -13.12
C SER A 346 23.44 -1.75 -11.97
N TRP A 347 23.94 -2.67 -11.16
CA TRP A 347 24.83 -2.45 -10.04
C TRP A 347 25.78 -3.65 -9.91
N ASP A 348 26.73 -3.55 -8.98
CA ASP A 348 27.66 -4.62 -8.68
C ASP A 348 26.94 -5.85 -8.07
N PRO A 349 27.08 -7.06 -8.64
CA PRO A 349 26.45 -8.28 -8.14
C PRO A 349 26.76 -8.62 -6.67
N SER A 350 27.89 -8.17 -6.14
CA SER A 350 28.28 -8.39 -4.74
C SER A 350 27.42 -7.61 -3.74
N VAL A 351 26.72 -6.57 -4.19
CA VAL A 351 25.92 -5.67 -3.33
C VAL A 351 24.48 -6.17 -3.17
N SER A 352 23.92 -6.76 -4.22
CA SER A 352 22.55 -7.29 -4.23
C SER A 352 22.30 -8.13 -5.48
N ALA A 353 21.41 -9.11 -5.36
CA ALA A 353 20.85 -9.81 -6.50
C ALA A 353 20.15 -8.83 -7.46
N GLY A 354 20.09 -9.17 -8.76
CA GLY A 354 19.39 -8.39 -9.79
C GLY A 354 20.24 -7.51 -10.70
N ALA A 355 21.56 -7.60 -10.59
CA ALA A 355 22.49 -7.02 -11.55
C ALA A 355 22.29 -7.63 -12.94
N THR A 356 22.26 -6.78 -13.98
CA THR A 356 22.08 -7.20 -15.38
C THR A 356 23.38 -7.15 -16.20
N TYR A 357 24.27 -6.21 -15.87
CA TYR A 357 25.60 -6.05 -16.47
C TYR A 357 26.62 -5.54 -15.44
N LEU A 358 27.91 -5.80 -15.69
CA LEU A 358 29.03 -5.45 -14.81
C LEU A 358 29.55 -4.03 -15.08
N GLU A 359 30.33 -3.48 -14.14
CA GLU A 359 30.96 -2.14 -14.28
C GLU A 359 31.92 -2.06 -15.47
N SER A 360 32.51 -3.18 -15.87
CA SER A 360 33.43 -3.27 -17.00
C SER A 360 32.77 -3.25 -18.39
N ASP A 361 31.44 -3.15 -18.46
CA ASP A 361 30.71 -3.11 -19.73
C ASP A 361 30.89 -1.74 -20.41
N GLU A 362 31.58 -1.72 -21.55
CA GLU A 362 31.84 -0.50 -22.34
C GLU A 362 30.56 0.18 -22.86
N THR A 363 29.44 -0.52 -22.87
CA THR A 363 28.15 0.04 -23.31
C THR A 363 27.46 0.92 -22.26
N ILE A 364 28.04 1.03 -21.06
CA ILE A 364 27.53 1.93 -20.00
C ILE A 364 27.67 3.38 -20.44
N THR A 365 26.55 4.12 -20.38
CA THR A 365 26.52 5.54 -20.79
C THR A 365 26.75 6.50 -19.64
N HIS A 366 26.27 6.15 -18.44
CA HIS A 366 26.29 7.03 -17.28
C HIS A 366 26.58 6.22 -16.01
N GLN A 367 27.43 6.75 -15.14
CA GLN A 367 27.72 6.17 -13.82
C GLN A 367 27.28 7.16 -12.74
N ILE A 368 26.46 6.70 -11.79
CA ILE A 368 25.98 7.52 -10.67
C ILE A 368 26.79 7.16 -9.44
N VAL A 369 27.51 8.15 -8.90
CA VAL A 369 28.36 8.02 -7.72
C VAL A 369 28.15 9.23 -6.83
N ASP A 370 28.11 9.04 -5.51
CA ASP A 370 27.97 10.13 -4.53
C ASP A 370 29.35 10.69 -4.11
N ARG A 371 30.36 9.83 -4.00
CA ARG A 371 31.75 10.25 -3.78
C ARG A 371 32.44 10.66 -5.08
N ASN A 372 33.01 11.86 -5.08
CA ASN A 372 33.90 12.32 -6.15
C ASN A 372 35.20 11.51 -6.17
N HIS A 373 35.31 10.56 -7.11
CA HIS A 373 36.57 9.84 -7.36
C HIS A 373 37.59 10.63 -8.21
N HIS A 374 37.24 11.82 -8.71
CA HIS A 374 38.11 12.62 -9.59
C HIS A 374 39.34 13.27 -8.92
N ARG A 375 39.78 12.82 -7.74
CA ARG A 375 41.00 13.36 -7.09
C ARG A 375 42.24 12.45 -7.11
N GLN A 376 42.22 11.27 -7.73
CA GLN A 376 43.44 10.45 -7.84
C GLN A 376 43.51 9.69 -9.17
N ARG A 377 43.83 10.42 -10.24
CA ARG A 377 44.70 9.93 -11.33
C ARG A 377 45.59 11.09 -11.76
N SER A 378 46.46 11.53 -10.85
CA SER A 378 47.67 12.25 -11.23
C SER A 378 48.75 11.20 -11.45
N ILE A 379 49.39 11.32 -12.61
CA ILE A 379 50.43 10.47 -13.21
C ILE A 379 51.52 10.08 -12.21
#